data_AF-A0A955SQ96-F1
#
_entry.id   AF-A0A955SQ96-F1
#
_cell.length_a   1.000
_cell.length_b   1.000
_cell.length_c   1.000
_cell.angle_alpha   90.00
_cell.angle_beta   90.00
_cell.angle_gamma   90.00
#
_symmetry.space_group_name_H-M   'P 1'
#
loop_
_entity.id
_entity.type
_entity.pdbx_description
1 polymer ?
#
loop_
_entity_poly.entity_id
_entity_poly.type
_entity_poly.pdbx_seq_one_letter_code
_entity_poly.pdbx_strand_id
1 'polypeptide(L)'
;RFALAMSLNNLLASPGFSVWTEGDPLDIGKLLYGENGKPKMSILSIAHLSEAERMFFVTLLLNETLSWMRSQPGSRTLRALLYMDEIFGYFPPTANPPSKTAMLTLLKRARAFGLCIVLATQNPVDLDYKGLSNTGTWFIGRLQTERDKMRVMEGLEGAAASQAGFDRQKVEQTLAGLGNRVFLMNNVHEDAPVLFSTRWVLSYLSGPLSLDQIKRLAAQQDQSKPTEEMGQSEGKPSTPHEDTLSNTRPILPSQIEERFLPQRIVTEPNEKIAYRPALLGVGTLHYANSRAGVDEWRKVPLLAPLSGDIPTNPWTESVPFPGDTDNLFSEPDDGIGFGELPAEAQNSKAHDKWKKMLSTHLYKECPLVLWKSKQPSLVSQPKETEEEFQGRLRQALREERDLAMEKLRDQYATKSSRIEDRIQSAQARVAKEESQYQNQRLQTAISFGSTLMGALFGRKLTSRTNIGKAATAIRGIGRTADQRGDIERAEEKVETLQADLRELEQQLQTELLEIRREFEESELEYESQEIRTKKTDLTIDRYCLVWAPWAGSAGGADRPVY
;
A
#
# COMPACT_ATOMS: atom_id res chain seq x y z
N ARG A 1 -34.53 18.02 0.78
CA ARG A 1 -33.43 19.01 0.78
C ARG A 1 -33.31 19.70 2.14
N PHE A 2 -34.35 20.37 2.65
CA PHE A 2 -34.30 21.01 3.99
C PHE A 2 -34.07 20.02 5.15
N ALA A 3 -34.72 18.85 5.13
CA ALA A 3 -34.48 17.80 6.11
C ALA A 3 -33.03 17.29 6.09
N LEU A 4 -32.44 17.11 4.90
CA LEU A 4 -31.03 16.71 4.74
C LEU A 4 -30.10 17.81 5.27
N ALA A 5 -30.37 19.08 4.95
CA ALA A 5 -29.58 20.21 5.43
C ALA A 5 -29.64 20.34 6.96
N MET A 6 -30.81 20.12 7.58
CA MET A 6 -30.97 20.08 9.03
C MET A 6 -30.24 18.88 9.65
N SER A 7 -30.31 17.69 9.02
CA SER A 7 -29.53 16.53 9.47
C SER A 7 -28.02 16.75 9.37
N LEU A 8 -27.55 17.41 8.29
CA LEU A 8 -26.14 17.74 8.10
C LEU A 8 -25.66 18.79 9.11
N ASN A 9 -26.46 19.84 9.34
CA ASN A 9 -26.16 20.84 10.37
C ASN A 9 -26.15 20.24 11.77
N ASN A 10 -27.09 19.35 12.10
CA ASN A 10 -27.11 18.67 13.39
C ASN A 10 -25.90 17.74 13.56
N LEU A 11 -25.40 17.15 12.47
CA LEU A 11 -24.21 16.31 12.49
C LEU A 11 -22.95 17.16 12.66
N LEU A 12 -22.80 18.26 11.90
CA LEU A 12 -21.71 19.23 12.02
C LEU A 12 -21.67 19.91 13.39
N ALA A 13 -22.83 20.17 14.00
CA ALA A 13 -22.94 20.76 15.34
C ALA A 13 -22.81 19.74 16.47
N SER A 14 -22.67 18.44 16.18
CA SER A 14 -22.54 17.42 17.22
C SER A 14 -21.13 17.44 17.82
N PRO A 15 -20.98 17.43 19.16
CA PRO A 15 -19.66 17.42 19.81
C PRO A 15 -18.79 16.21 19.46
N GLY A 16 -19.41 15.11 19.01
CA GLY A 16 -18.69 13.93 18.53
C GLY A 16 -18.09 14.13 17.13
N PHE A 17 -18.68 14.99 16.29
CA PHE A 17 -18.22 15.21 14.91
C PHE A 17 -17.08 16.23 14.80
N SER A 18 -16.93 17.15 15.76
CA SER A 18 -15.80 18.10 15.77
C SER A 18 -14.45 17.40 15.82
N VAL A 19 -14.37 16.25 16.48
CA VAL A 19 -13.17 15.39 16.52
C VAL A 19 -12.83 14.81 15.14
N TRP A 20 -13.80 14.70 14.23
CA TRP A 20 -13.59 14.24 12.84
C TRP A 20 -13.23 15.36 11.88
N THR A 21 -13.39 16.63 12.29
CA THR A 21 -13.03 17.80 11.48
C THR A 21 -11.61 18.30 11.77
N GLU A 22 -10.97 17.77 12.81
CA GLU A 22 -9.60 18.10 13.21
C GLU A 22 -8.64 16.93 12.90
N GLY A 23 -7.37 17.25 12.64
CA GLY A 23 -6.33 16.26 12.37
C GLY A 23 -5.98 16.11 10.88
N ASP A 24 -5.20 15.07 10.58
CA ASP A 24 -4.73 14.82 9.22
C ASP A 24 -5.89 14.35 8.31
N PRO A 25 -6.00 14.90 7.10
CA PRO A 25 -7.01 14.43 6.15
C PRO A 25 -6.76 12.96 5.79
N LEU A 26 -7.84 12.20 5.62
CA LEU A 26 -7.77 10.81 5.22
C LEU A 26 -7.32 10.70 3.75
N ASP A 27 -6.02 10.60 3.55
CA ASP A 27 -5.38 10.43 2.25
C ASP A 27 -4.62 9.09 2.23
N ILE A 28 -5.08 8.16 1.38
CA ILE A 28 -4.51 6.82 1.27
C ILE A 28 -3.06 6.86 0.76
N GLY A 29 -2.73 7.79 -0.14
CA GLY A 29 -1.37 7.98 -0.63
C GLY A 29 -0.43 8.36 0.52
N LYS A 30 -0.85 9.35 1.33
CA LYS A 30 -0.11 9.73 2.53
C LYS A 30 -0.07 8.63 3.58
N LEU A 31 -1.08 7.75 3.68
CA LEU A 31 -1.02 6.60 4.60
C LEU A 31 -0.05 5.51 4.13
N LEU A 32 0.20 5.38 2.83
CA LEU A 32 1.10 4.36 2.28
C LEU A 32 2.55 4.85 2.18
N TYR A 33 2.76 6.16 2.00
CA TYR A 33 4.07 6.75 1.77
C TYR A 33 4.32 7.97 2.68
N GLY A 34 5.53 8.07 3.23
CA GLY A 34 5.99 9.30 3.93
C GLY A 34 6.47 10.38 2.94
N GLU A 35 6.83 11.56 3.46
CA GLU A 35 7.28 12.76 2.68
C GLU A 35 8.33 12.40 1.62
N ASN A 36 9.32 11.57 1.94
CA ASN A 36 10.35 11.16 0.99
C ASN A 36 9.92 9.98 0.09
N GLY A 37 8.61 9.75 -0.10
CA GLY A 37 8.02 8.61 -0.81
C GLY A 37 8.24 7.24 -0.15
N LYS A 38 8.71 7.18 1.11
CA LYS A 38 9.14 5.90 1.75
C LYS A 38 7.91 5.10 2.14
N PRO A 39 7.85 3.78 1.84
CA PRO A 39 6.74 2.96 2.29
C PRO A 39 6.65 3.05 3.81
N LYS A 40 5.44 3.25 4.31
CA LYS A 40 5.19 3.26 5.74
C LYS A 40 4.13 2.25 6.11
N MET A 41 4.22 1.75 7.33
CA MET A 41 3.17 0.93 7.93
C MET A 41 2.28 1.85 8.75
N SER A 42 1.11 2.17 8.22
CA SER A 42 0.08 2.91 8.97
C SER A 42 -0.79 1.96 9.77
N ILE A 43 -0.86 2.19 11.08
CA ILE A 43 -1.74 1.45 12.00
C ILE A 43 -2.89 2.37 12.40
N LEU A 44 -4.12 1.99 12.03
CA LEU A 44 -5.33 2.73 12.33
C LEU A 44 -6.02 2.10 13.54
N SER A 45 -5.87 2.71 14.72
CA SER A 45 -6.49 2.21 15.95
C SER A 45 -7.92 2.72 16.09
N ILE A 46 -8.89 1.80 16.03
CA ILE A 46 -10.32 2.10 16.18
C ILE A 46 -10.90 1.60 17.52
N ALA A 47 -10.05 1.16 18.44
CA ALA A 47 -10.47 0.53 19.69
C ALA A 47 -11.25 1.46 20.64
N HIS A 48 -10.99 2.77 20.54
CA HIS A 48 -11.60 3.80 21.38
C HIS A 48 -12.96 4.29 20.85
N LEU A 49 -13.30 3.96 19.61
CA LEU A 49 -14.52 4.40 18.95
C LEU A 49 -15.71 3.51 19.34
N SER A 50 -16.90 4.11 19.42
CA SER A 50 -18.16 3.38 19.54
C SER A 50 -18.45 2.53 18.29
N GLU A 51 -19.37 1.58 18.38
CA GLU A 51 -19.69 0.69 17.24
C GLU A 51 -20.15 1.48 15.98
N ALA A 52 -20.97 2.51 16.17
CA ALA A 52 -21.42 3.36 15.08
C ALA A 52 -20.27 4.15 14.43
N GLU A 53 -19.38 4.72 15.24
CA GLU A 53 -18.20 5.45 14.78
C GLU A 53 -17.19 4.54 14.07
N ARG A 54 -16.98 3.32 14.60
CA ARG A 54 -16.15 2.30 13.95
C ARG A 54 -16.69 1.93 12.57
N MET A 55 -18.00 1.67 12.48
CA MET A 55 -18.66 1.37 11.20
C MET A 55 -18.54 2.53 10.21
N PHE A 56 -18.75 3.76 10.68
CA PHE A 56 -18.59 4.96 9.87
C PHE A 56 -17.16 5.10 9.33
N PHE A 57 -16.16 5.02 10.21
CA PHE A 57 -14.75 5.13 9.83
C PHE A 57 -14.31 4.05 8.84
N VAL A 58 -14.63 2.78 9.13
CA VAL A 58 -14.29 1.67 8.24
C VAL A 58 -14.94 1.86 6.88
N THR A 59 -16.19 2.32 6.83
CA THR A 59 -16.86 2.62 5.56
C THR A 59 -16.16 3.73 4.79
N LEU A 60 -15.76 4.81 5.47
CA LEU A 60 -15.01 5.90 4.84
C LEU A 60 -13.66 5.42 4.31
N LEU A 61 -12.88 4.71 5.13
CA LEU A 61 -11.57 4.16 4.76
C LEU A 61 -11.64 3.24 3.54
N LEU A 62 -12.62 2.34 3.48
CA LEU A 62 -12.77 1.42 2.35
C LEU A 62 -13.15 2.17 1.06
N ASN A 63 -13.96 3.23 1.14
CA ASN A 63 -14.32 4.04 -0.03
C ASN A 63 -13.15 4.90 -0.51
N GLU A 64 -12.38 5.51 0.40
CA GLU A 64 -11.17 6.24 0.02
C GLU A 64 -10.12 5.30 -0.58
N THR A 65 -9.96 4.10 -0.03
CA THR A 65 -9.09 3.06 -0.60
C THR A 65 -9.55 2.67 -2.01
N LEU A 66 -10.86 2.56 -2.26
CA LEU A 66 -11.40 2.29 -3.59
C LEU A 66 -11.15 3.44 -4.58
N SER A 67 -11.34 4.68 -4.15
CA SER A 67 -11.08 5.88 -4.96
C SER A 67 -9.60 5.97 -5.33
N TRP A 68 -8.72 5.81 -4.33
CA TRP A 68 -7.28 5.73 -4.54
C TRP A 68 -6.93 4.60 -5.52
N MET A 69 -7.39 3.38 -5.28
CA MET A 69 -7.12 2.21 -6.13
C MET A 69 -7.51 2.47 -7.60
N ARG A 70 -8.65 3.12 -7.85
CA ARG A 70 -9.12 3.43 -9.22
C ARG A 70 -8.27 4.47 -9.94
N SER A 71 -7.53 5.31 -9.22
CA SER A 71 -6.58 6.26 -9.79
C SER A 71 -5.24 5.62 -10.18
N GLN A 72 -4.96 4.41 -9.67
CA GLN A 72 -3.69 3.73 -9.92
C GLN A 72 -3.69 3.01 -11.27
N PRO A 73 -2.54 2.91 -11.95
CA PRO A 73 -2.39 2.02 -13.09
C PRO A 73 -2.50 0.56 -12.63
N GLY A 74 -2.90 -0.32 -13.55
CA GLY A 74 -2.89 -1.76 -13.30
C GLY A 74 -1.48 -2.26 -13.00
N SER A 75 -1.34 -3.18 -12.05
CA SER A 75 -0.04 -3.75 -11.66
C SER A 75 -0.16 -5.26 -11.47
N ARG A 76 0.93 -5.97 -11.80
CA ARG A 76 1.06 -7.42 -11.57
C ARG A 76 1.77 -7.74 -10.26
N THR A 77 2.30 -6.73 -9.57
CA THR A 77 3.02 -6.90 -8.29
C THR A 77 2.26 -6.26 -7.15
N LEU A 78 2.73 -6.52 -5.93
CA LEU A 78 2.12 -5.98 -4.73
C LEU A 78 2.53 -4.51 -4.54
N ARG A 79 1.53 -3.62 -4.58
CA ARG A 79 1.67 -2.18 -4.28
C ARG A 79 1.41 -1.89 -2.81
N ALA A 80 0.31 -2.41 -2.28
CA ALA A 80 -0.16 -2.14 -0.93
C ALA A 80 -0.89 -3.33 -0.34
N LEU A 81 -0.94 -3.38 1.00
CA LEU A 81 -1.68 -4.39 1.75
C LEU A 81 -2.63 -3.68 2.71
N LEU A 82 -3.93 -3.93 2.54
CA LEU A 82 -4.96 -3.54 3.49
C LEU A 82 -5.23 -4.73 4.43
N TYR A 83 -4.80 -4.61 5.68
CA TYR A 83 -5.03 -5.60 6.72
C TYR A 83 -6.17 -5.16 7.63
N MET A 84 -7.13 -6.05 7.86
CA MET A 84 -8.20 -5.83 8.82
C MET A 84 -8.24 -6.97 9.82
N ASP A 85 -7.96 -6.63 11.08
CA ASP A 85 -8.15 -7.53 12.21
C ASP A 85 -9.62 -7.54 12.62
N GLU A 86 -10.12 -8.71 12.96
CA GLU A 86 -11.52 -9.00 13.30
C GLU A 86 -12.57 -8.35 12.39
N ILE A 87 -12.88 -9.01 11.29
CA ILE A 87 -13.86 -8.53 10.30
C ILE A 87 -15.34 -8.78 10.68
N PHE A 88 -15.59 -9.44 11.82
CA PHE A 88 -16.93 -9.68 12.32
C PHE A 88 -17.74 -8.37 12.43
N GLY A 89 -19.02 -8.42 12.04
CA GLY A 89 -19.92 -7.27 12.01
C GLY A 89 -19.80 -6.37 10.77
N TYR A 90 -18.63 -6.29 10.13
CA TYR A 90 -18.44 -5.54 8.88
C TYR A 90 -18.79 -6.34 7.62
N PHE A 91 -18.75 -7.67 7.72
CA PHE A 91 -18.99 -8.56 6.59
C PHE A 91 -19.93 -9.75 6.89
N PRO A 92 -21.13 -9.50 7.45
CA PRO A 92 -22.06 -10.56 7.84
C PRO A 92 -22.72 -11.24 6.61
N PRO A 93 -23.16 -12.50 6.71
CA PRO A 93 -23.74 -13.25 5.60
C PRO A 93 -25.11 -12.72 5.15
N THR A 94 -25.95 -12.27 6.08
CA THR A 94 -27.35 -11.91 5.82
C THR A 94 -27.60 -10.40 5.80
N ALA A 95 -26.91 -9.63 6.65
CA ALA A 95 -27.05 -8.18 6.71
C ALA A 95 -26.19 -7.48 5.64
N ASN A 96 -26.54 -6.21 5.37
CA ASN A 96 -25.82 -5.35 4.42
C ASN A 96 -25.39 -4.04 5.08
N PRO A 97 -24.38 -4.06 5.97
CA PRO A 97 -23.85 -2.84 6.56
C PRO A 97 -23.17 -1.96 5.49
N PRO A 98 -23.01 -0.65 5.72
CA PRO A 98 -22.45 0.29 4.75
C PRO A 98 -21.06 -0.11 4.21
N SER A 99 -20.24 -0.75 5.03
CA SER A 99 -18.89 -1.23 4.67
C SER A 99 -18.89 -2.40 3.69
N LYS A 100 -19.94 -3.24 3.68
CA LYS A 100 -19.97 -4.52 2.95
C LYS A 100 -19.80 -4.37 1.45
N THR A 101 -20.46 -3.37 0.86
CA THR A 101 -20.40 -3.14 -0.60
C THR A 101 -19.01 -2.71 -1.06
N ALA A 102 -18.36 -1.82 -0.30
CA ALA A 102 -17.01 -1.38 -0.58
C ALA A 102 -16.01 -2.55 -0.44
N MET A 103 -16.13 -3.34 0.65
CA MET A 103 -15.33 -4.54 0.88
C MET A 103 -15.46 -5.56 -0.26
N LEU A 104 -16.69 -5.89 -0.70
CA LEU A 104 -16.92 -6.80 -1.83
C LEU A 104 -16.27 -6.30 -3.13
N THR A 105 -16.30 -4.99 -3.36
CA THR A 105 -15.70 -4.39 -4.55
C THR A 105 -14.19 -4.50 -4.51
N LEU A 106 -13.58 -4.24 -3.35
CA LEU A 106 -12.16 -4.42 -3.12
C LEU A 106 -11.77 -5.88 -3.35
N LEU A 107 -12.42 -6.85 -2.69
CA LEU A 107 -12.13 -8.28 -2.83
C LEU A 107 -12.18 -8.77 -4.28
N LYS A 108 -13.07 -8.22 -5.10
CA LYS A 108 -13.22 -8.62 -6.51
C LYS A 108 -12.24 -7.95 -7.47
N ARG A 109 -11.79 -6.73 -7.17
CA ARG A 109 -11.08 -5.87 -8.15
C ARG A 109 -9.66 -5.49 -7.76
N ALA A 110 -9.34 -5.49 -6.46
CA ALA A 110 -8.07 -4.99 -5.94
C ALA A 110 -6.82 -5.67 -6.52
N ARG A 111 -6.91 -6.97 -6.84
CA ARG A 111 -5.84 -7.74 -7.48
C ARG A 111 -5.31 -7.08 -8.76
N ALA A 112 -6.17 -6.49 -9.59
CA ALA A 112 -5.76 -5.90 -10.86
C ALA A 112 -4.90 -4.64 -10.69
N PHE A 113 -4.94 -4.02 -9.51
CA PHE A 113 -4.24 -2.77 -9.17
C PHE A 113 -3.09 -3.01 -8.18
N GLY A 114 -2.74 -4.26 -7.89
CA GLY A 114 -1.69 -4.60 -6.94
C GLY A 114 -2.06 -4.34 -5.47
N LEU A 115 -3.34 -4.22 -5.14
CA LEU A 115 -3.81 -4.09 -3.74
C LEU A 115 -4.18 -5.47 -3.20
N CYS A 116 -3.47 -5.92 -2.16
CA CYS A 116 -3.81 -7.14 -1.42
C CYS A 116 -4.70 -6.81 -0.24
N ILE A 117 -5.68 -7.67 0.03
CA ILE A 117 -6.59 -7.54 1.17
C ILE A 117 -6.38 -8.76 2.04
N VAL A 118 -6.05 -8.53 3.30
CA VAL A 118 -5.88 -9.58 4.30
C VAL A 118 -6.93 -9.36 5.37
N LEU A 119 -7.77 -10.36 5.56
CA LEU A 119 -8.87 -10.35 6.50
C LEU A 119 -8.63 -11.41 7.56
N ALA A 120 -8.74 -11.04 8.84
CA ALA A 120 -8.66 -11.96 9.96
C ALA A 120 -9.97 -11.98 10.74
N THR A 121 -10.34 -13.15 11.28
CA THR A 121 -11.48 -13.29 12.18
C THR A 121 -11.27 -14.46 13.12
N GLN A 122 -11.87 -14.37 14.31
CA GLN A 122 -12.02 -15.52 15.21
C GLN A 122 -13.29 -16.32 14.95
N ASN A 123 -14.29 -15.72 14.29
CA ASN A 123 -15.64 -16.28 14.12
C ASN A 123 -15.97 -16.50 12.63
N PRO A 124 -15.47 -17.59 12.00
CA PRO A 124 -15.63 -17.81 10.57
C PRO A 124 -17.10 -18.00 10.15
N VAL A 125 -17.97 -18.53 11.03
CA VAL A 125 -19.38 -18.85 10.73
C VAL A 125 -20.22 -17.62 10.38
N ASP A 126 -19.88 -16.47 10.94
CA ASP A 126 -20.67 -15.23 10.83
C ASP A 126 -20.16 -14.30 9.73
N LEU A 127 -19.44 -14.87 8.75
CA LEU A 127 -18.94 -14.14 7.58
C LEU A 127 -19.66 -14.53 6.29
N ASP A 128 -19.77 -13.56 5.38
CA ASP A 128 -20.26 -13.80 4.03
C ASP A 128 -19.23 -14.58 3.19
N TYR A 129 -19.32 -15.91 3.25
CA TYR A 129 -18.47 -16.82 2.49
C TYR A 129 -18.53 -16.63 0.98
N LYS A 130 -19.65 -16.14 0.42
CA LYS A 130 -19.71 -15.86 -1.03
C LYS A 130 -18.75 -14.75 -1.41
N GLY A 131 -18.59 -13.75 -0.54
CA GLY A 131 -17.57 -12.72 -0.71
C GLY A 131 -16.15 -13.29 -0.63
N LEU A 132 -15.90 -14.18 0.33
CA LEU A 132 -14.60 -14.80 0.58
C LEU A 132 -14.16 -15.82 -0.48
N SER A 133 -15.06 -16.30 -1.36
CA SER A 133 -14.68 -17.14 -2.51
C SER A 133 -13.67 -16.48 -3.46
N ASN A 134 -13.55 -15.14 -3.42
CA ASN A 134 -12.55 -14.39 -4.19
C ASN A 134 -11.15 -14.41 -3.54
N THR A 135 -11.03 -14.95 -2.33
CA THR A 135 -9.76 -15.01 -1.59
C THR A 135 -8.95 -16.22 -2.05
N GLY A 136 -7.78 -15.95 -2.64
CA GLY A 136 -6.92 -16.99 -3.22
C GLY A 136 -6.03 -17.74 -2.21
N THR A 137 -5.86 -17.21 -0.99
CA THR A 137 -5.00 -17.82 0.03
C THR A 137 -5.70 -17.81 1.38
N TRP A 138 -5.73 -18.97 2.03
CA TRP A 138 -6.40 -19.20 3.30
C TRP A 138 -5.40 -19.71 4.32
N PHE A 139 -5.38 -19.10 5.51
CA PHE A 139 -4.61 -19.57 6.66
C PHE A 139 -5.60 -20.03 7.73
N ILE A 140 -5.72 -21.33 7.92
CA ILE A 140 -6.71 -21.93 8.81
C ILE A 140 -6.00 -22.42 10.05
N GLY A 141 -6.31 -21.79 11.18
CA GLY A 141 -5.83 -22.23 12.49
C GLY A 141 -6.63 -23.40 13.03
N ARG A 142 -6.46 -23.67 14.32
CA ARG A 142 -7.21 -24.70 15.02
C ARG A 142 -8.70 -24.32 15.12
N LEU A 143 -9.57 -25.19 14.62
CA LEU A 143 -11.03 -25.05 14.71
C LEU A 143 -11.57 -25.89 15.88
N GLN A 144 -12.30 -25.26 16.80
CA GLN A 144 -12.80 -25.92 18.00
C GLN A 144 -14.16 -26.59 17.79
N THR A 145 -15.08 -25.95 17.05
CA THR A 145 -16.44 -26.45 16.89
C THR A 145 -16.63 -27.19 15.55
N GLU A 146 -17.49 -28.22 15.55
CA GLU A 146 -17.87 -28.94 14.32
C GLU A 146 -18.54 -28.02 13.28
N ARG A 147 -19.24 -26.97 13.75
CA ARG A 147 -19.87 -25.99 12.86
C ARG A 147 -18.85 -25.13 12.14
N ASP A 148 -17.78 -24.69 12.82
CA ASP A 148 -16.69 -23.93 12.19
C ASP A 148 -15.96 -24.79 11.17
N LYS A 149 -15.68 -26.06 11.52
CA LYS A 149 -15.06 -27.02 10.60
C LYS A 149 -15.89 -27.18 9.35
N MET A 150 -17.18 -27.53 9.47
CA MET A 150 -18.04 -27.72 8.31
C MET A 150 -18.08 -26.49 7.40
N ARG A 151 -18.19 -25.28 7.97
CA ARG A 151 -18.21 -24.03 7.20
C ARG A 151 -16.90 -23.73 6.49
N VAL A 152 -15.76 -23.94 7.15
CA VAL A 152 -14.45 -23.76 6.54
C VAL A 152 -14.23 -24.79 5.43
N MET A 153 -14.65 -26.04 5.63
CA MET A 153 -14.55 -27.09 4.62
C MET A 153 -15.44 -26.80 3.39
N GLU A 154 -16.67 -26.32 3.58
CA GLU A 154 -17.53 -25.83 2.48
C GLU A 154 -16.85 -24.71 1.68
N GLY A 155 -16.19 -23.77 2.35
CA GLY A 155 -15.44 -22.68 1.72
C GLY A 155 -14.22 -23.18 0.92
N LEU A 156 -13.47 -24.12 1.49
CA LEU A 156 -12.32 -24.75 0.83
C LEU A 156 -12.73 -25.57 -0.40
N GLU A 157 -13.81 -26.36 -0.30
CA GLU A 157 -14.33 -27.14 -1.44
C GLU A 157 -14.79 -26.23 -2.59
N GLY A 158 -15.44 -25.11 -2.26
CA GLY A 158 -15.84 -24.11 -3.26
C GLY A 158 -14.66 -23.43 -3.97
N ALA A 159 -13.56 -23.19 -3.23
CA ALA A 159 -12.33 -22.60 -3.79
C ALA A 159 -11.45 -23.64 -4.52
N ALA A 160 -11.48 -24.90 -4.08
CA ALA A 160 -10.69 -26.01 -4.60
C ALA A 160 -11.41 -26.82 -5.70
N ALA A 161 -12.61 -26.41 -6.13
CA ALA A 161 -13.34 -27.06 -7.23
C ALA A 161 -12.53 -27.13 -8.55
N SER A 162 -11.46 -26.35 -8.66
CA SER A 162 -10.48 -26.35 -9.76
C SER A 162 -9.19 -27.14 -9.50
N GLN A 163 -8.97 -27.68 -8.30
CA GLN A 163 -7.78 -28.45 -7.91
C GLN A 163 -8.07 -29.96 -7.87
N ALA A 164 -7.31 -30.74 -8.65
CA ALA A 164 -7.39 -32.19 -8.61
C ALA A 164 -6.65 -32.70 -7.35
N GLY A 165 -7.37 -33.24 -6.37
CA GLY A 165 -6.75 -33.89 -5.19
C GLY A 165 -7.18 -33.40 -3.81
N PHE A 166 -8.26 -32.61 -3.69
CA PHE A 166 -8.79 -32.23 -2.38
C PHE A 166 -9.37 -33.44 -1.63
N ASP A 167 -8.62 -33.97 -0.68
CA ASP A 167 -9.08 -35.01 0.25
C ASP A 167 -9.59 -34.36 1.54
N ARG A 168 -10.91 -34.22 1.62
CA ARG A 168 -11.62 -33.64 2.77
C ARG A 168 -11.22 -34.31 4.08
N GLN A 169 -11.11 -35.64 4.09
CA GLN A 169 -10.88 -36.41 5.31
C GLN A 169 -9.44 -36.20 5.83
N LYS A 170 -8.47 -36.16 4.92
CA LYS A 170 -7.07 -35.86 5.26
C LYS A 170 -6.88 -34.43 5.78
N VAL A 171 -7.58 -33.46 5.19
CA VAL A 171 -7.58 -32.06 5.64
C VAL A 171 -8.20 -31.95 7.04
N GLU A 172 -9.35 -32.59 7.28
CA GLU A 172 -9.98 -32.62 8.61
C GLU A 172 -9.06 -33.21 9.68
N GLN A 173 -8.35 -34.31 9.36
CA GLN A 173 -7.39 -34.92 10.27
C GLN A 173 -6.21 -34.00 10.57
N THR A 174 -5.73 -33.26 9.57
CA THR A 174 -4.64 -32.29 9.71
C THR A 174 -5.07 -31.12 10.59
N LEU A 175 -6.27 -30.56 10.36
CA LEU A 175 -6.83 -29.46 11.14
C LEU A 175 -7.04 -29.83 12.62
N ALA A 176 -7.48 -31.06 12.89
CA ALA A 176 -7.64 -31.57 14.26
C ALA A 176 -6.32 -31.69 15.02
N GLY A 177 -5.22 -31.97 14.30
CA GLY A 177 -3.87 -32.13 14.85
C GLY A 177 -3.06 -30.83 14.97
N LEU A 178 -3.60 -29.68 14.53
CA LEU A 178 -2.86 -28.42 14.54
C LEU A 178 -2.50 -27.95 15.97
N GLY A 179 -1.21 -27.70 16.17
CA GLY A 179 -0.67 -27.07 17.36
C GLY A 179 -0.88 -25.55 17.37
N ASN A 180 -0.53 -24.92 18.49
CA ASN A 180 -0.59 -23.46 18.59
C ASN A 180 0.36 -22.81 17.58
N ARG A 181 -0.12 -21.76 16.89
CA ARG A 181 0.65 -20.98 15.89
C ARG A 181 1.08 -21.79 14.65
N VAL A 182 0.40 -22.91 14.39
CA VAL A 182 0.50 -23.66 13.16
C VAL A 182 -0.82 -23.51 12.41
N PHE A 183 -0.73 -23.24 11.11
CA PHE A 183 -1.86 -23.00 10.24
C PHE A 183 -1.80 -24.01 9.09
N LEU A 184 -2.96 -24.46 8.63
CA LEU A 184 -3.09 -25.05 7.31
C LEU A 184 -3.20 -23.91 6.29
N MET A 185 -2.21 -23.78 5.40
CA MET A 185 -2.26 -22.81 4.32
C MET A 185 -2.80 -23.49 3.06
N ASN A 186 -3.89 -22.97 2.52
CA ASN A 186 -4.42 -23.36 1.22
C ASN A 186 -4.29 -22.21 0.24
N ASN A 187 -3.63 -22.43 -0.90
CA ASN A 187 -3.45 -21.44 -1.94
C ASN A 187 -3.95 -22.01 -3.27
N VAL A 188 -4.77 -21.24 -3.98
CA VAL A 188 -5.35 -21.63 -5.28
C VAL A 188 -4.29 -21.84 -6.37
N HIS A 189 -3.08 -21.31 -6.16
CA HIS A 189 -1.95 -21.43 -7.07
C HIS A 189 -0.98 -22.58 -6.73
N GLU A 190 -1.22 -23.31 -5.63
CA GLU A 190 -0.40 -24.46 -5.20
C GLU A 190 -1.15 -25.78 -5.44
N ASP A 191 -0.42 -26.88 -5.62
CA ASP A 191 -1.01 -28.20 -5.90
C ASP A 191 -1.65 -28.84 -4.66
N ALA A 192 -1.19 -28.49 -3.47
CA ALA A 192 -1.68 -29.06 -2.21
C ALA A 192 -1.59 -28.07 -1.04
N PRO A 193 -2.47 -28.21 -0.03
CA PRO A 193 -2.32 -27.48 1.24
C PRO A 193 -1.02 -27.83 1.96
N VAL A 194 -0.38 -26.84 2.56
CA VAL A 194 0.86 -27.02 3.34
C VAL A 194 0.70 -26.54 4.77
N LEU A 195 1.51 -27.09 5.68
CA LEU A 195 1.58 -26.61 7.06
C LEU A 195 2.47 -25.38 7.13
N PHE A 196 1.90 -24.30 7.66
CA PHE A 196 2.58 -23.03 7.84
C PHE A 196 2.80 -22.76 9.32
N SER A 197 4.06 -22.59 9.72
CA SER A 197 4.44 -22.23 11.09
C SER A 197 4.89 -20.78 11.17
N THR A 198 4.52 -20.10 12.25
CA THR A 198 4.97 -18.71 12.46
C THR A 198 6.39 -18.68 12.96
N ARG A 199 7.23 -17.80 12.40
CA ARG A 199 8.51 -17.43 13.01
C ARG A 199 8.30 -16.73 14.36
N TRP A 200 9.34 -16.71 15.19
CA TRP A 200 9.31 -15.96 16.44
C TRP A 200 9.14 -14.47 16.14
N VAL A 201 8.12 -13.85 16.74
CA VAL A 201 7.83 -12.42 16.56
C VAL A 201 8.62 -11.66 17.63
N LEU A 202 9.34 -10.60 17.26
CA LEU A 202 10.15 -9.76 18.17
C LEU A 202 9.32 -8.95 19.21
N SER A 203 8.08 -9.35 19.47
CA SER A 203 7.16 -8.69 20.39
C SER A 203 6.61 -9.71 21.38
N TYR A 204 6.65 -9.35 22.66
CA TYR A 204 6.16 -10.18 23.77
C TYR A 204 4.63 -10.23 23.88
N LEU A 205 3.89 -9.72 22.89
CA LEU A 205 2.42 -9.72 22.85
C LEU A 205 1.81 -9.26 24.19
N SER A 206 2.18 -8.06 24.63
CA SER A 206 1.80 -7.49 25.94
C SER A 206 0.29 -7.20 26.12
N GLY A 207 -0.56 -7.67 25.22
CA GLY A 207 -1.97 -7.35 25.16
C GLY A 207 -2.26 -5.97 24.52
N PRO A 208 -3.52 -5.51 24.57
CA PRO A 208 -3.93 -4.25 23.96
C PRO A 208 -3.25 -3.05 24.65
N LEU A 209 -2.74 -2.12 23.85
CA LEU A 209 -2.16 -0.87 24.33
C LEU A 209 -3.27 0.13 24.69
N SER A 210 -3.09 0.85 25.79
CA SER A 210 -3.98 1.97 26.15
C SER A 210 -3.74 3.19 25.26
N LEU A 211 -4.71 4.11 25.20
CA LEU A 211 -4.56 5.37 24.46
C LEU A 211 -3.33 6.18 24.91
N ASP A 212 -3.04 6.22 26.21
CA ASP A 212 -1.87 6.92 26.74
C ASP A 212 -0.55 6.26 26.31
N GLN A 213 -0.52 4.92 26.23
CA GLN A 213 0.64 4.20 25.72
C GLN A 213 0.84 4.48 24.23
N ILE A 214 -0.23 4.50 23.44
CA ILE A 214 -0.19 4.85 22.01
C ILE A 214 0.32 6.28 21.83
N LYS A 215 -0.21 7.25 22.60
CA LYS A 215 0.24 8.66 22.55
C LYS A 215 1.73 8.80 22.88
N ARG A 216 2.22 8.09 23.90
CA ARG A 216 3.66 8.11 24.26
C ARG A 216 4.54 7.54 23.14
N LEU A 217 4.10 6.46 22.49
CA LEU A 217 4.82 5.87 21.35
C LEU A 217 4.84 6.80 20.15
N ALA A 218 3.72 7.44 19.83
CA ALA A 218 3.63 8.41 18.73
C ALA A 218 4.53 9.64 19.00
N ALA A 219 4.50 10.19 20.22
CA ALA A 219 5.34 11.32 20.59
C ALA A 219 6.85 11.01 20.53
N GLN A 220 7.26 9.77 20.82
CA GLN A 220 8.66 9.34 20.65
C GLN A 220 9.08 9.23 19.18
N GLN A 221 8.14 8.92 18.28
CA GLN A 221 8.38 8.89 16.83
C GLN A 221 8.51 10.30 16.24
N ASP A 222 7.71 11.27 16.69
CA ASP A 222 7.83 12.65 16.21
C ASP A 222 9.13 13.33 16.67
N GLN A 223 9.62 13.00 17.88
CA GLN A 223 10.90 13.52 18.39
C GLN A 223 12.15 12.96 17.70
N SER A 224 12.01 11.91 16.87
CA SER A 224 13.12 11.28 16.16
C SER A 224 13.22 11.69 14.68
N LYS A 225 12.30 12.52 14.18
CA LYS A 225 12.55 13.33 12.97
C LYS A 225 13.54 14.44 13.35
N PRO A 226 14.62 14.69 12.59
CA PRO A 226 15.32 15.96 12.69
C PRO A 226 14.27 17.02 12.41
N THR A 227 14.01 17.88 13.38
CA THR A 227 13.37 19.16 13.10
C THR A 227 14.30 19.86 12.13
N GLU A 228 14.05 19.71 10.83
CA GLU A 228 14.35 20.78 9.90
C GLU A 228 13.61 21.96 10.49
N GLU A 229 14.35 22.77 11.24
CA GLU A 229 14.00 24.15 11.49
C GLU A 229 13.65 24.70 10.12
N MET A 230 12.34 24.74 9.83
CA MET A 230 11.80 25.66 8.84
C MET A 230 12.45 26.97 9.22
N GLY A 231 13.45 27.35 8.42
CA GLY A 231 14.10 28.63 8.54
C GLY A 231 12.96 29.61 8.65
N GLN A 232 12.82 30.16 9.86
CA GLN A 232 12.17 31.43 10.03
C GLN A 232 12.98 32.32 9.10
N SER A 233 12.48 32.48 7.87
CA SER A 233 12.75 33.65 7.10
C SER A 233 12.32 34.74 8.05
N GLU A 234 13.30 35.36 8.70
CA GLU A 234 13.16 36.66 9.33
C GLU A 234 12.66 37.58 8.23
N GLY A 235 11.34 37.54 8.01
CA GLY A 235 10.59 38.63 7.44
C GLY A 235 10.92 39.78 8.36
N LYS A 236 11.76 40.69 7.87
CA LYS A 236 12.01 41.98 8.51
C LYS A 236 10.67 42.46 9.08
N PRO A 237 10.62 42.91 10.35
CA PRO A 237 9.40 43.45 10.90
C PRO A 237 8.98 44.61 9.98
N SER A 238 7.94 44.37 9.20
CA SER A 238 7.18 45.44 8.57
C SER A 238 6.65 46.26 9.73
N THR A 239 7.20 47.47 9.85
CA THR A 239 6.74 48.51 10.76
C THR A 239 5.21 48.54 10.78
N PRO A 240 4.58 48.75 11.95
CA PRO A 240 3.14 48.95 12.02
C PRO A 240 2.82 50.19 11.19
N HIS A 241 2.33 49.98 9.97
CA HIS A 241 1.64 51.02 9.25
C HIS A 241 0.30 51.15 9.96
N GLU A 242 0.14 52.23 10.73
CA GLU A 242 -1.19 52.75 11.05
C GLU A 242 -1.87 53.08 9.72
N ASP A 243 -2.51 52.09 9.11
CA ASP A 243 -3.46 52.31 8.02
C ASP A 243 -4.52 53.24 8.59
N THR A 244 -4.58 54.47 8.07
CA THR A 244 -5.67 55.39 8.36
C THR A 244 -6.92 54.82 7.73
N LEU A 245 -7.66 54.02 8.51
CA LEU A 245 -8.91 53.41 8.10
C LEU A 245 -9.91 54.50 7.68
N SER A 246 -10.17 54.57 6.38
CA SER A 246 -11.17 55.45 5.80
C SER A 246 -12.50 54.71 5.75
N ASN A 247 -13.54 55.29 6.34
CA ASN A 247 -14.91 54.78 6.23
C ASN A 247 -15.55 55.07 4.85
N THR A 248 -14.81 55.67 3.92
CA THR A 248 -15.31 56.09 2.61
C THR A 248 -14.65 55.30 1.47
N ARG A 249 -15.50 54.64 0.67
CA ARG A 249 -15.12 53.92 -0.57
C ARG A 249 -14.42 54.88 -1.55
N PRO A 250 -13.21 54.55 -2.04
CA PRO A 250 -12.54 55.33 -3.07
C PRO A 250 -13.35 55.39 -4.37
N ILE A 251 -13.34 56.54 -5.05
CA ILE A 251 -14.04 56.70 -6.34
C ILE A 251 -13.14 56.16 -7.46
N LEU A 252 -13.59 55.13 -8.16
CA LEU A 252 -12.88 54.52 -9.27
C LEU A 252 -13.50 54.93 -10.63
N PRO A 253 -12.67 55.16 -11.67
CA PRO A 253 -13.14 55.28 -13.04
C PRO A 253 -13.91 54.03 -13.50
N SER A 254 -14.96 54.22 -14.30
CA SER A 254 -15.81 53.12 -14.80
C SER A 254 -15.10 52.10 -15.70
N GLN A 255 -13.88 52.40 -16.16
CA GLN A 255 -13.05 51.49 -16.95
C GLN A 255 -12.33 50.43 -16.09
N ILE A 256 -12.27 50.61 -14.77
CA ILE A 256 -11.63 49.68 -13.84
C ILE A 256 -12.72 48.78 -13.26
N GLU A 257 -12.68 47.49 -13.60
CA GLU A 257 -13.56 46.51 -12.95
C GLU A 257 -13.11 46.30 -11.51
N GLU A 258 -14.03 46.51 -10.57
CA GLU A 258 -13.84 46.37 -9.13
C GLU A 258 -14.73 45.23 -8.61
N ARG A 259 -14.18 44.40 -7.72
CA ARG A 259 -14.88 43.29 -7.07
C ARG A 259 -14.50 43.19 -5.59
N PHE A 260 -15.30 42.45 -4.83
CA PHE A 260 -15.11 42.26 -3.39
C PHE A 260 -15.01 40.77 -3.06
N LEU A 261 -14.07 40.42 -2.18
CA LEU A 261 -14.02 39.08 -1.61
C LEU A 261 -14.94 39.00 -0.39
N PRO A 262 -15.76 37.94 -0.28
CA PRO A 262 -16.62 37.77 0.88
C PRO A 262 -15.79 37.47 2.13
N GLN A 263 -16.18 37.99 3.29
CA GLN A 263 -15.65 37.52 4.55
C GLN A 263 -16.07 36.06 4.78
N ARG A 264 -15.11 35.14 4.95
CA ARG A 264 -15.37 33.72 5.21
C ARG A 264 -14.95 33.27 6.59
N ILE A 265 -14.02 33.99 7.22
CA ILE A 265 -13.52 33.64 8.55
C ILE A 265 -14.21 34.52 9.59
N VAL A 266 -14.84 33.87 10.58
CA VAL A 266 -15.40 34.56 11.75
C VAL A 266 -14.25 35.12 12.56
N THR A 267 -14.28 36.42 12.81
CA THR A 267 -13.26 37.14 13.59
C THR A 267 -13.64 37.21 15.06
N GLU A 268 -12.64 37.45 15.91
CA GLU A 268 -12.91 37.70 17.32
C GLU A 268 -13.64 39.05 17.51
N PRO A 269 -14.42 39.24 18.59
CA PRO A 269 -15.24 40.44 18.78
C PRO A 269 -14.48 41.78 18.78
N ASN A 270 -13.16 41.75 19.00
CA ASN A 270 -12.31 42.94 19.09
C ASN A 270 -11.38 43.12 17.87
N GLU A 271 -11.42 42.22 16.88
CA GLU A 271 -10.64 42.37 15.64
C GLU A 271 -11.33 43.39 14.73
N LYS A 272 -10.59 44.39 14.26
CA LYS A 272 -11.09 45.34 13.26
C LYS A 272 -10.86 44.75 11.87
N ILE A 273 -11.90 44.76 11.05
CA ILE A 273 -11.85 44.27 9.66
C ILE A 273 -11.84 45.46 8.71
N ALA A 274 -10.95 45.39 7.71
CA ALA A 274 -10.90 46.35 6.63
C ALA A 274 -10.61 45.68 5.29
N TYR A 275 -11.23 46.19 4.24
CA TYR A 275 -10.92 45.84 2.87
C TYR A 275 -9.60 46.48 2.43
N ARG A 276 -8.65 45.67 1.97
CA ARG A 276 -7.40 46.11 1.36
C ARG A 276 -7.41 45.88 -0.14
N PRO A 277 -6.87 46.81 -0.95
CA PRO A 277 -6.89 46.68 -2.39
C PRO A 277 -5.81 45.71 -2.87
N ALA A 278 -6.15 44.91 -3.87
CA ALA A 278 -5.26 43.99 -4.57
C ALA A 278 -5.67 43.87 -6.05
N LEU A 279 -4.76 43.46 -6.93
CA LEU A 279 -5.09 43.06 -8.30
C LEU A 279 -5.32 41.55 -8.36
N LEU A 280 -6.44 41.13 -8.94
CA LEU A 280 -6.66 39.74 -9.30
C LEU A 280 -6.40 39.56 -10.79
N GLY A 281 -5.47 38.67 -11.12
CA GLY A 281 -5.15 38.26 -12.47
C GLY A 281 -5.37 36.77 -12.64
N VAL A 282 -6.18 36.37 -13.61
CA VAL A 282 -6.44 34.96 -13.91
C VAL A 282 -6.00 34.69 -15.34
N GLY A 283 -4.93 33.93 -15.49
CA GLY A 283 -4.46 33.48 -16.79
C GLY A 283 -4.66 31.99 -16.98
N THR A 284 -4.91 31.59 -18.23
CA THR A 284 -4.91 30.19 -18.64
C THR A 284 -3.70 29.96 -19.55
N LEU A 285 -2.83 29.03 -19.14
CA LEU A 285 -1.57 28.69 -19.81
C LEU A 285 -1.68 27.31 -20.43
N HIS A 286 -1.29 27.18 -21.69
CA HIS A 286 -1.18 25.90 -22.38
C HIS A 286 0.27 25.42 -22.43
N TYR A 287 0.53 24.23 -21.93
CA TYR A 287 1.83 23.58 -22.00
C TYR A 287 1.75 22.43 -23.01
N ALA A 288 2.55 22.52 -24.07
CA ALA A 288 2.61 21.49 -25.11
C ALA A 288 4.07 21.06 -25.34
N ASN A 289 4.37 19.78 -25.09
CA ASN A 289 5.67 19.17 -25.34
C ASN A 289 5.52 17.68 -25.69
N SER A 290 5.69 17.36 -26.97
CA SER A 290 5.52 15.98 -27.48
C SER A 290 6.54 14.99 -26.94
N ARG A 291 7.78 15.42 -26.64
CA ARG A 291 8.81 14.53 -26.07
C ARG A 291 8.52 14.15 -24.63
N ALA A 292 7.89 15.05 -23.88
CA ALA A 292 7.47 14.81 -22.51
C ALA A 292 6.03 14.25 -22.41
N GLY A 293 5.31 14.12 -23.53
CA GLY A 293 3.93 13.64 -23.56
C GLY A 293 2.92 14.60 -22.93
N VAL A 294 3.20 15.91 -22.97
CA VAL A 294 2.42 16.93 -22.26
C VAL A 294 1.59 17.74 -23.25
N ASP A 295 0.30 17.84 -22.96
CA ASP A 295 -0.68 18.71 -23.63
C ASP A 295 -1.73 19.11 -22.58
N GLU A 296 -1.47 20.20 -21.84
CA GLU A 296 -2.28 20.57 -20.68
C GLU A 296 -2.56 22.07 -20.61
N TRP A 297 -3.81 22.41 -20.26
CA TRP A 297 -4.24 23.76 -19.93
C TRP A 297 -4.31 23.94 -18.41
N ARG A 298 -3.64 24.97 -17.90
CA ARG A 298 -3.62 25.31 -16.46
C ARG A 298 -4.11 26.72 -16.24
N LYS A 299 -5.14 26.87 -15.41
CA LYS A 299 -5.61 28.16 -14.91
C LYS A 299 -4.78 28.57 -13.69
N VAL A 300 -4.21 29.77 -13.72
CA VAL A 300 -3.33 30.32 -12.69
C VAL A 300 -3.92 31.65 -12.21
N PRO A 301 -4.65 31.64 -11.08
CA PRO A 301 -5.14 32.86 -10.47
C PRO A 301 -4.10 33.41 -9.49
N LEU A 302 -3.73 34.67 -9.66
CA LEU A 302 -2.76 35.40 -8.84
C LEU A 302 -3.42 36.63 -8.21
N LEU A 303 -3.10 36.87 -6.95
CA LEU A 303 -3.49 38.06 -6.20
C LEU A 303 -2.24 38.88 -5.90
N ALA A 304 -2.18 40.12 -6.38
CA ALA A 304 -1.09 41.05 -6.11
C ALA A 304 -1.57 42.16 -5.15
N PRO A 305 -1.15 42.17 -3.88
CA PRO A 305 -1.49 43.25 -2.93
C PRO A 305 -1.05 44.62 -3.46
N LEU A 306 -1.85 45.65 -3.20
CA LEU A 306 -1.54 47.05 -3.57
C LEU A 306 -1.30 47.93 -2.32
N SER A 307 -0.77 47.36 -1.24
CA SER A 307 -0.45 48.12 -0.02
C SER A 307 0.89 48.85 -0.15
N GLY A 308 0.92 50.14 0.18
CA GLY A 308 2.15 50.95 0.19
C GLY A 308 2.68 51.29 -1.22
N ASP A 309 4.01 51.38 -1.35
CA ASP A 309 4.67 51.69 -2.62
C ASP A 309 4.56 50.51 -3.59
N ILE A 310 3.84 50.70 -4.71
CA ILE A 310 3.64 49.66 -5.72
C ILE A 310 4.98 49.42 -6.44
N PRO A 311 5.49 48.17 -6.49
CA PRO A 311 6.72 47.86 -7.22
C PRO A 311 6.51 48.08 -8.72
N THR A 312 7.61 48.27 -9.47
CA THR A 312 7.56 48.54 -10.93
C THR A 312 6.73 47.51 -11.71
N ASN A 313 6.72 46.26 -11.23
CA ASN A 313 5.80 45.22 -11.65
C ASN A 313 5.03 44.68 -10.42
N PRO A 314 3.71 44.95 -10.28
CA PRO A 314 2.93 44.55 -9.11
C PRO A 314 2.85 43.03 -8.94
N TRP A 315 3.01 42.26 -10.03
CA TRP A 315 2.92 40.80 -9.96
C TRP A 315 4.13 40.12 -9.31
N THR A 316 5.22 40.85 -9.08
CA THR A 316 6.44 40.29 -8.47
C THR A 316 6.17 39.81 -7.04
N GLU A 317 5.27 40.47 -6.32
CA GLU A 317 4.85 40.12 -4.95
C GLU A 317 3.49 39.41 -4.95
N SER A 318 3.05 38.88 -6.10
CA SER A 318 1.78 38.17 -6.18
C SER A 318 1.85 36.80 -5.51
N VAL A 319 0.72 36.40 -4.93
CA VAL A 319 0.52 35.09 -4.32
C VAL A 319 -0.57 34.32 -5.07
N PRO A 320 -0.54 32.98 -5.06
CA PRO A 320 -1.66 32.19 -5.58
C PRO A 320 -2.97 32.58 -4.89
N PHE A 321 -4.02 32.81 -5.68
CA PHE A 321 -5.32 33.15 -5.13
C PHE A 321 -5.97 31.90 -4.49
N PRO A 322 -6.31 31.92 -3.18
CA PRO A 322 -6.76 30.74 -2.45
C PRO A 322 -8.25 30.39 -2.65
N GLY A 323 -9.00 31.23 -3.38
CA GLY A 323 -10.45 31.13 -3.52
C GLY A 323 -10.94 30.72 -4.90
N ASP A 324 -12.27 30.63 -5.02
CA ASP A 324 -12.94 30.49 -6.30
C ASP A 324 -13.03 31.85 -7.01
N THR A 325 -12.42 31.94 -8.20
CA THR A 325 -12.39 33.17 -9.01
C THR A 325 -13.76 33.61 -9.52
N ASP A 326 -14.77 32.74 -9.45
CA ASP A 326 -16.13 33.04 -9.87
C ASP A 326 -17.02 33.54 -8.72
N ASN A 327 -16.57 33.36 -7.47
CA ASN A 327 -17.29 33.81 -6.27
C ASN A 327 -16.79 35.17 -5.77
N LEU A 328 -16.89 36.18 -6.64
CA LEU A 328 -16.52 37.57 -6.36
C LEU A 328 -17.78 38.45 -6.31
N PHE A 329 -17.93 39.23 -5.25
CA PHE A 329 -19.11 40.10 -5.08
C PHE A 329 -18.95 41.41 -5.86
N SER A 330 -20.11 41.98 -6.24
CA SER A 330 -20.17 43.29 -6.92
C SER A 330 -20.29 44.45 -5.91
N GLU A 331 -20.64 44.15 -4.67
CA GLU A 331 -20.80 45.09 -3.56
C GLU A 331 -20.03 44.57 -2.33
N PRO A 332 -19.50 45.45 -1.47
CA PRO A 332 -18.80 45.06 -0.24
C PRO A 332 -19.77 44.49 0.82
N ASP A 333 -19.23 43.71 1.76
CA ASP A 333 -19.97 43.29 2.95
C ASP A 333 -20.28 44.50 3.86
N ASP A 334 -21.46 44.47 4.50
CA ASP A 334 -21.93 45.55 5.36
C ASP A 334 -21.03 45.76 6.59
N GLY A 335 -20.66 47.02 6.86
CA GLY A 335 -19.95 47.41 8.07
C GLY A 335 -18.42 47.21 8.05
N ILE A 336 -17.84 46.81 6.92
CA ILE A 336 -16.38 46.71 6.73
C ILE A 336 -15.84 48.01 6.12
N GLY A 337 -14.78 48.57 6.72
CA GLY A 337 -14.11 49.80 6.23
C GLY A 337 -13.15 49.54 5.06
N PHE A 338 -12.57 50.60 4.49
CA PHE A 338 -11.62 50.53 3.38
C PHE A 338 -10.23 51.02 3.78
N GLY A 339 -9.21 50.26 3.39
CA GLY A 339 -7.81 50.68 3.41
C GLY A 339 -7.50 51.66 2.28
N GLU A 340 -6.32 52.25 2.33
CA GLU A 340 -5.87 53.23 1.34
C GLU A 340 -5.68 52.59 -0.04
N LEU A 341 -6.20 53.25 -1.08
CA LEU A 341 -5.96 52.87 -2.47
C LEU A 341 -4.88 53.79 -3.07
N PRO A 342 -3.70 53.26 -3.46
CA PRO A 342 -2.65 54.07 -4.07
C PRO A 342 -3.14 54.84 -5.30
N ALA A 343 -2.65 56.06 -5.48
CA ALA A 343 -3.07 56.95 -6.58
C ALA A 343 -2.83 56.32 -7.97
N GLU A 344 -1.78 55.52 -8.13
CA GLU A 344 -1.51 54.81 -9.39
C GLU A 344 -2.61 53.80 -9.75
N ALA A 345 -3.23 53.17 -8.76
CA ALA A 345 -4.31 52.20 -8.95
C ALA A 345 -5.63 52.86 -9.39
N GLN A 346 -5.75 54.18 -9.25
CA GLN A 346 -6.88 54.95 -9.78
C GLN A 346 -6.71 55.30 -11.27
N ASN A 347 -5.53 55.08 -11.85
CA ASN A 347 -5.24 55.43 -13.24
C ASN A 347 -5.46 54.24 -14.20
N SER A 348 -6.45 54.37 -15.09
CA SER A 348 -6.76 53.32 -16.08
C SER A 348 -5.58 52.92 -16.99
N LYS A 349 -4.65 53.84 -17.31
CA LYS A 349 -3.44 53.50 -18.10
C LYS A 349 -2.46 52.60 -17.33
N ALA A 350 -2.44 52.69 -16.00
CA ALA A 350 -1.63 51.82 -15.16
C ALA A 350 -2.15 50.37 -15.23
N HIS A 351 -3.48 50.19 -15.18
CA HIS A 351 -4.14 48.89 -15.32
C HIS A 351 -3.83 48.21 -16.67
N ASP A 352 -3.85 48.94 -17.79
CA ASP A 352 -3.46 48.40 -19.10
C ASP A 352 -2.00 47.90 -19.12
N LYS A 353 -1.10 48.63 -18.45
CA LYS A 353 0.32 48.27 -18.31
C LYS A 353 0.47 47.04 -17.41
N TRP A 354 -0.20 47.00 -16.27
CA TRP A 354 -0.16 45.88 -15.33
C TRP A 354 -0.77 44.61 -15.93
N LYS A 355 -1.84 44.71 -16.72
CA LYS A 355 -2.41 43.57 -17.45
C LYS A 355 -1.41 42.97 -18.46
N LYS A 356 -0.63 43.79 -19.16
CA LYS A 356 0.46 43.30 -20.05
C LYS A 356 1.62 42.69 -19.27
N MET A 357 1.93 43.26 -18.09
CA MET A 357 2.93 42.70 -17.18
C MET A 357 2.50 41.34 -16.64
N LEU A 358 1.21 41.11 -16.37
CA LEU A 358 0.67 39.82 -15.94
C LEU A 358 1.00 38.72 -16.95
N SER A 359 0.70 38.93 -18.23
CA SER A 359 1.02 37.95 -19.28
C SER A 359 2.51 37.64 -19.36
N THR A 360 3.36 38.65 -19.14
CA THR A 360 4.82 38.47 -19.13
C THR A 360 5.29 37.73 -17.87
N HIS A 361 4.69 38.01 -16.72
CA HIS A 361 4.99 37.38 -15.44
C HIS A 361 4.58 35.90 -15.46
N LEU A 362 3.34 35.58 -15.85
CA LEU A 362 2.86 34.21 -16.01
C LEU A 362 3.75 33.38 -16.96
N TYR A 363 4.19 33.96 -18.08
CA TYR A 363 5.09 33.29 -19.01
C TYR A 363 6.48 33.00 -18.40
N LYS A 364 6.98 33.86 -17.50
CA LYS A 364 8.33 33.73 -16.92
C LYS A 364 8.36 32.88 -15.65
N GLU A 365 7.43 33.13 -14.73
CA GLU A 365 7.46 32.62 -13.36
C GLU A 365 6.55 31.41 -13.15
N CYS A 366 5.77 31.00 -14.16
CA CYS A 366 4.92 29.80 -14.08
C CYS A 366 5.33 28.73 -15.12
N PRO A 367 6.54 28.16 -15.07
CA PRO A 367 6.85 26.96 -15.82
C PRO A 367 6.07 25.75 -15.26
N LEU A 368 5.76 24.79 -16.12
CA LEU A 368 5.33 23.48 -15.67
C LEU A 368 6.58 22.66 -15.33
N VAL A 369 6.74 22.30 -14.06
CA VAL A 369 7.85 21.46 -13.60
C VAL A 369 7.42 19.99 -13.69
N LEU A 370 8.20 19.19 -14.39
CA LEU A 370 8.08 17.73 -14.41
C LEU A 370 9.37 17.10 -13.91
N TRP A 371 9.29 15.88 -13.39
CA TRP A 371 10.45 15.08 -13.04
C TRP A 371 10.60 13.91 -13.99
N LYS A 372 11.83 13.51 -14.25
CA LYS A 372 12.16 12.40 -15.14
C LYS A 372 13.22 11.51 -14.53
N SER A 373 13.02 10.20 -14.59
CA SER A 373 14.03 9.20 -14.25
C SER A 373 14.42 8.40 -15.49
N LYS A 374 15.70 7.98 -15.53
CA LYS A 374 16.21 7.07 -16.57
C LYS A 374 15.93 5.61 -16.23
N GLN A 375 16.01 5.27 -14.96
CA GLN A 375 15.83 3.91 -14.42
C GLN A 375 15.09 4.00 -13.09
N PRO A 376 13.80 3.68 -13.03
CA PRO A 376 12.94 3.22 -14.13
C PRO A 376 12.58 4.38 -15.08
N SER A 377 12.38 4.10 -16.37
CA SER A 377 12.11 5.15 -17.37
C SER A 377 10.69 5.70 -17.22
N LEU A 378 10.56 6.76 -16.42
CA LEU A 378 9.29 7.40 -16.08
C LEU A 378 9.42 8.93 -16.11
N VAL A 379 8.32 9.59 -16.49
CA VAL A 379 8.15 11.04 -16.44
C VAL A 379 6.95 11.34 -15.55
N SER A 380 7.01 12.41 -14.76
CA SER A 380 5.92 12.83 -13.88
C SER A 380 4.72 13.37 -14.65
N GLN A 381 3.55 13.34 -14.03
CA GLN A 381 2.36 13.98 -14.59
C GLN A 381 2.33 15.48 -14.24
N PRO A 382 1.68 16.36 -15.03
CA PRO A 382 1.67 17.81 -14.82
C PRO A 382 1.03 18.34 -13.50
N LYS A 383 0.45 17.46 -12.69
CA LYS A 383 -0.14 17.77 -11.37
C LYS A 383 0.36 16.84 -10.26
N GLU A 384 1.26 15.92 -10.61
CA GLU A 384 1.86 15.01 -9.65
C GLU A 384 2.79 15.84 -8.75
N THR A 385 2.77 15.59 -7.45
CA THR A 385 3.77 16.18 -6.55
C THR A 385 5.09 15.43 -6.68
N GLU A 386 6.19 16.02 -6.20
CA GLU A 386 7.48 15.33 -6.18
C GLU A 386 7.40 14.02 -5.37
N GLU A 387 6.70 14.03 -4.24
CA GLU A 387 6.51 12.89 -3.35
C GLU A 387 5.71 11.75 -4.03
N GLU A 388 4.65 12.11 -4.76
CA GLU A 388 3.85 11.17 -5.55
C GLU A 388 4.69 10.53 -6.65
N PHE A 389 5.50 11.33 -7.35
CA PHE A 389 6.41 10.84 -8.38
C PHE A 389 7.47 9.89 -7.80
N GLN A 390 8.10 10.26 -6.68
CA GLN A 390 9.03 9.38 -5.96
C GLN A 390 8.36 8.06 -5.54
N GLY A 391 7.13 8.12 -5.05
CA GLY A 391 6.34 6.94 -4.71
C GLY A 391 6.13 6.03 -5.91
N ARG A 392 5.80 6.60 -7.08
CA ARG A 392 5.62 5.86 -8.34
C ARG A 392 6.93 5.29 -8.86
N LEU A 393 8.05 6.01 -8.78
CA LEU A 393 9.38 5.48 -9.12
C LEU A 393 9.73 4.25 -8.27
N ARG A 394 9.52 4.33 -6.95
CA ARG A 394 9.78 3.19 -6.06
C ARG A 394 8.89 2.00 -6.33
N GLN A 395 7.64 2.25 -6.68
CA GLN A 395 6.74 1.18 -7.08
C GLN A 395 7.23 0.49 -8.35
N ALA A 396 7.66 1.25 -9.36
CA ALA A 396 8.23 0.70 -10.59
C ALA A 396 9.53 -0.08 -10.33
N LEU A 397 10.42 0.41 -9.45
CA LEU A 397 11.62 -0.34 -9.03
C LEU A 397 11.27 -1.65 -8.32
N ARG A 398 10.25 -1.65 -7.45
CA ARG A 398 9.77 -2.90 -6.83
C ARG A 398 9.20 -3.86 -7.86
N GLU A 399 8.49 -3.35 -8.85
CA GLU A 399 7.98 -4.15 -9.96
C GLU A 399 9.12 -4.83 -10.73
N GLU A 400 10.18 -4.10 -11.06
CA GLU A 400 11.38 -4.65 -11.69
C GLU A 400 12.09 -5.68 -10.81
N ARG A 401 12.25 -5.40 -9.51
CA ARG A 401 12.83 -6.32 -8.53
C ARG A 401 12.02 -7.62 -8.42
N ASP A 402 10.70 -7.51 -8.28
CA ASP A 402 9.81 -8.65 -8.09
C ASP A 402 9.83 -9.54 -9.34
N LEU A 403 9.83 -8.94 -10.54
CA LEU A 403 10.01 -9.66 -11.80
C LEU A 403 11.38 -10.35 -11.89
N ALA A 404 12.46 -9.71 -11.41
CA ALA A 404 13.78 -10.33 -11.35
C ALA A 404 13.80 -11.54 -10.39
N MET A 405 13.21 -11.40 -9.20
CA MET A 405 13.07 -12.48 -8.23
C MET A 405 12.19 -13.63 -8.74
N GLU A 406 11.09 -13.33 -9.44
CA GLU A 406 10.20 -14.35 -10.04
C GLU A 406 10.93 -15.15 -11.12
N LYS A 407 11.63 -14.47 -12.05
CA LYS A 407 12.47 -15.14 -13.05
C LYS A 407 13.52 -16.05 -12.41
N LEU A 408 14.13 -15.62 -11.30
CA LEU A 408 15.09 -16.42 -10.59
C LEU A 408 14.44 -17.66 -9.96
N ARG A 409 13.29 -17.48 -9.32
CA ARG A 409 12.51 -18.61 -8.76
C ARG A 409 12.12 -19.61 -9.83
N ASP A 410 11.68 -19.18 -11.01
CA ASP A 410 11.31 -20.07 -12.11
C ASP A 410 12.50 -20.90 -12.61
N GLN A 411 13.68 -20.26 -12.71
CA GLN A 411 14.91 -20.94 -13.09
C GLN A 411 15.30 -22.01 -12.07
N TYR A 412 15.20 -21.70 -10.77
CA TYR A 412 15.52 -22.64 -9.70
C TYR A 412 14.47 -23.72 -9.53
N ALA A 413 13.18 -23.42 -9.68
CA ALA A 413 12.09 -24.41 -9.66
C ALA A 413 12.32 -25.49 -10.72
N THR A 414 12.75 -25.08 -11.93
CA THR A 414 13.10 -26.01 -13.01
C THR A 414 14.32 -26.88 -12.68
N LYS A 415 15.28 -26.37 -11.89
CA LYS A 415 16.44 -27.14 -11.43
C LYS A 415 16.06 -28.09 -10.30
N SER A 416 15.28 -27.62 -9.31
CA SER A 416 14.82 -28.40 -8.17
C SER A 416 13.95 -29.57 -8.60
N SER A 417 12.99 -29.37 -9.50
CA SER A 417 12.13 -30.45 -9.98
C SER A 417 12.91 -31.60 -10.61
N ARG A 418 13.99 -31.30 -11.34
CA ARG A 418 14.89 -32.33 -11.91
C ARG A 418 15.63 -33.13 -10.84
N ILE A 419 15.98 -32.50 -9.71
CA ILE A 419 16.63 -33.20 -8.59
C ILE A 419 15.59 -34.02 -7.83
N GLU A 420 14.40 -33.48 -7.59
CA GLU A 420 13.28 -34.19 -6.95
C GLU A 420 12.86 -35.43 -7.73
N ASP A 421 12.72 -35.34 -9.05
CA ASP A 421 12.43 -36.50 -9.92
C ASP A 421 13.52 -37.59 -9.80
N ARG A 422 14.78 -37.18 -9.65
CA ARG A 422 15.91 -38.09 -9.43
C ARG A 422 15.87 -38.71 -8.03
N ILE A 423 15.47 -37.95 -7.00
CA ILE A 423 15.27 -38.45 -5.63
C ILE A 423 14.16 -39.49 -5.62
N GLN A 424 13.00 -39.20 -6.22
CA GLN A 424 11.88 -40.15 -6.29
C GLN A 424 12.29 -41.43 -7.01
N SER A 425 13.01 -41.30 -8.13
CA SER A 425 13.52 -42.46 -8.89
C SER A 425 14.53 -43.28 -8.08
N ALA A 426 15.41 -42.62 -7.31
CA ALA A 426 16.38 -43.28 -6.44
C ALA A 426 15.71 -43.99 -5.26
N GLN A 427 14.73 -43.35 -4.60
CA GLN A 427 13.95 -43.93 -3.52
C GLN A 427 13.14 -45.16 -3.99
N ALA A 428 12.52 -45.08 -5.17
CA ALA A 428 11.82 -46.22 -5.77
C ALA A 428 12.76 -47.41 -6.02
N ARG A 429 14.03 -47.13 -6.35
CA ARG A 429 15.05 -48.16 -6.50
C ARG A 429 15.46 -48.79 -5.17
N VAL A 430 15.69 -47.97 -4.13
CA VAL A 430 15.95 -48.46 -2.76
C VAL A 430 14.83 -49.39 -2.31
N ALA A 431 13.57 -48.95 -2.42
CA ALA A 431 12.41 -49.76 -2.04
C ALA A 431 12.33 -51.09 -2.80
N LYS A 432 12.71 -51.09 -4.09
CA LYS A 432 12.77 -52.31 -4.90
C LYS A 432 13.89 -53.25 -4.44
N GLU A 433 15.08 -52.74 -4.15
CA GLU A 433 16.23 -53.52 -3.69
C GLU A 433 15.99 -54.08 -2.28
N GLU A 434 15.40 -53.29 -1.37
CA GLU A 434 14.94 -53.76 -0.05
C GLU A 434 13.89 -54.87 -0.15
N SER A 435 12.89 -54.71 -1.03
CA SER A 435 11.85 -55.73 -1.26
C SER A 435 12.45 -57.05 -1.78
N GLN A 436 13.41 -56.97 -2.72
CA GLN A 436 14.13 -58.14 -3.22
C GLN A 436 14.95 -58.83 -2.12
N TYR A 437 15.64 -58.06 -1.28
CA TYR A 437 16.37 -58.57 -0.13
C TYR A 437 15.45 -59.27 0.88
N GLN A 438 14.29 -58.68 1.22
CA GLN A 438 13.33 -59.29 2.14
C GLN A 438 12.70 -60.57 1.57
N ASN A 439 12.31 -60.59 0.29
CA ASN A 439 11.76 -61.77 -0.38
C ASN A 439 12.77 -62.92 -0.45
N GLN A 440 14.05 -62.62 -0.68
CA GLN A 440 15.10 -63.63 -0.70
C GLN A 440 15.46 -64.12 0.71
N ARG A 441 15.34 -63.26 1.73
CA ARG A 441 15.45 -63.66 3.14
C ARG A 441 14.33 -64.61 3.56
N LEU A 442 13.09 -64.39 3.09
CA LEU A 442 11.97 -65.31 3.29
C LEU A 442 12.19 -66.66 2.57
N GLN A 443 12.77 -66.67 1.37
CA GLN A 443 13.15 -67.92 0.68
C GLN A 443 14.33 -68.64 1.37
N THR A 444 15.26 -67.90 1.96
CA THR A 444 16.39 -68.48 2.72
C THR A 444 15.94 -69.01 4.08
N ALA A 445 14.95 -68.40 4.71
CA ALA A 445 14.34 -68.84 5.97
C ALA A 445 13.55 -70.15 5.86
N ILE A 446 13.17 -70.58 4.64
CA ILE A 446 12.52 -71.89 4.41
C ILE A 446 13.56 -73.04 4.35
N SER A 447 14.86 -72.73 4.24
CA SER A 447 15.93 -73.75 4.20
C SER A 447 16.62 -74.05 5.53
N PHE A 448 16.19 -73.39 6.63
CA PHE A 448 16.72 -73.61 7.98
C PHE A 448 15.66 -74.11 8.97
N GLY A 449 14.62 -74.79 8.47
CA GLY A 449 13.46 -75.24 9.23
C GLY A 449 13.25 -76.76 9.26
N SER A 450 14.28 -77.61 9.25
CA SER A 450 14.07 -79.06 9.38
C SER A 450 15.23 -79.88 9.99
N THR A 451 16.14 -79.29 10.77
CA THR A 451 17.30 -80.06 11.29
C THR A 451 17.66 -79.80 12.75
N LEU A 452 16.65 -79.67 13.63
CA LEU A 452 16.84 -79.82 15.07
C LEU A 452 15.69 -80.59 15.77
N MET A 453 15.21 -81.67 15.17
CA MET A 453 14.45 -82.71 15.89
C MET A 453 14.69 -84.08 15.23
N GLY A 454 15.60 -84.87 15.80
CA GLY A 454 15.87 -86.22 15.30
C GLY A 454 17.14 -86.86 15.86
N ALA A 455 17.44 -86.64 17.14
CA ALA A 455 18.55 -87.28 17.84
C ALA A 455 18.11 -87.80 19.21
N LEU A 456 16.98 -88.50 19.26
CA LEU A 456 16.63 -89.44 20.33
C LEU A 456 15.88 -90.61 19.66
N PHE A 457 16.26 -91.83 20.04
CA PHE A 457 15.88 -93.15 19.50
C PHE A 457 16.72 -93.67 18.33
N GLY A 458 17.72 -94.48 18.69
CA GLY A 458 18.64 -95.11 17.76
C GLY A 458 18.17 -96.43 17.14
N ARG A 459 19.15 -96.98 16.41
CA ARG A 459 19.37 -98.39 16.05
C ARG A 459 18.56 -98.97 14.87
N LYS A 460 19.18 -98.93 13.68
CA LYS A 460 19.64 -100.16 12.98
C LYS A 460 20.55 -99.86 11.79
N LEU A 461 21.39 -100.85 11.53
CA LEU A 461 22.52 -100.92 10.63
C LEU A 461 22.21 -100.81 9.13
N THR A 462 23.24 -100.35 8.42
CA THR A 462 23.69 -100.73 7.05
C THR A 462 22.85 -100.35 5.84
N SER A 463 23.42 -99.48 5.00
CA SER A 463 23.61 -99.75 3.57
C SER A 463 24.61 -98.73 2.97
N ARG A 464 25.72 -99.25 2.43
CA ARG A 464 26.70 -98.52 1.62
C ARG A 464 26.10 -98.30 0.23
N THR A 465 25.83 -97.05 -0.16
CA THR A 465 26.04 -96.63 -1.57
C THR A 465 26.03 -95.11 -1.70
N ASN A 466 27.09 -94.61 -2.36
CA ASN A 466 27.18 -93.35 -3.11
C ASN A 466 27.50 -92.05 -2.33
N ILE A 467 28.74 -92.05 -1.83
CA ILE A 467 29.64 -90.90 -1.93
C ILE A 467 29.83 -90.57 -3.42
N GLY A 468 29.32 -89.43 -3.87
CA GLY A 468 29.52 -88.99 -5.25
C GLY A 468 28.53 -87.91 -5.68
N LYS A 469 28.69 -86.69 -5.16
CA LYS A 469 28.31 -85.39 -5.75
C LYS A 469 28.50 -84.25 -4.71
N ALA A 470 29.71 -84.15 -4.16
CA ALA A 470 30.15 -82.98 -3.40
C ALA A 470 30.88 -82.03 -4.35
N ALA A 471 30.13 -81.26 -5.15
CA ALA A 471 30.71 -80.25 -6.05
C ALA A 471 29.71 -79.15 -6.47
N THR A 472 28.83 -78.67 -5.58
CA THR A 472 28.03 -77.46 -5.87
C THR A 472 27.59 -76.67 -4.63
N ALA A 473 28.51 -76.37 -3.71
CA ALA A 473 28.15 -75.64 -2.49
C ALA A 473 29.21 -74.63 -2.00
N ILE A 474 29.92 -73.95 -2.91
CA ILE A 474 30.86 -72.85 -2.57
C ILE A 474 30.63 -71.62 -3.47
N ARG A 475 29.38 -71.25 -3.74
CA ARG A 475 29.06 -69.99 -4.45
C ARG A 475 27.96 -69.14 -3.79
N GLY A 476 27.46 -69.55 -2.63
CA GLY A 476 26.32 -68.92 -1.95
C GLY A 476 26.65 -67.88 -0.88
N ILE A 477 27.92 -67.69 -0.50
CA ILE A 477 28.32 -66.84 0.64
C ILE A 477 28.74 -65.42 0.21
N GLY A 478 29.06 -65.19 -1.08
CA GLY A 478 29.42 -63.86 -1.58
C GLY A 478 28.23 -62.96 -1.95
N ARG A 479 27.08 -63.53 -2.35
CA ARG A 479 25.95 -62.75 -2.90
C ARG A 479 25.15 -61.95 -1.86
N THR A 480 25.22 -62.32 -0.59
CA THR A 480 24.48 -61.62 0.48
C THR A 480 25.23 -60.40 1.00
N ALA A 481 26.56 -60.37 0.89
CA ALA A 481 27.37 -59.17 1.15
C ALA A 481 27.22 -58.15 0.00
N ASP A 482 27.24 -58.64 -1.25
CA ASP A 482 27.05 -57.80 -2.45
C ASP A 482 25.70 -57.06 -2.44
N GLN A 483 24.61 -57.74 -2.04
CA GLN A 483 23.25 -57.16 -2.01
C GLN A 483 23.03 -56.11 -0.92
N ARG A 484 23.70 -56.22 0.24
CA ARG A 484 23.65 -55.18 1.27
C ARG A 484 24.41 -53.93 0.84
N GLY A 485 25.55 -54.12 0.16
CA GLY A 485 26.30 -53.02 -0.45
C GLY A 485 25.57 -52.35 -1.62
N ASP A 486 24.63 -53.03 -2.29
CA ASP A 486 23.76 -52.41 -3.30
C ASP A 486 22.76 -51.43 -2.64
N ILE A 487 22.09 -51.84 -1.56
CA ILE A 487 21.16 -51.00 -0.80
C ILE A 487 21.89 -49.78 -0.21
N GLU A 488 23.05 -49.98 0.44
CA GLU A 488 23.84 -48.88 1.02
C GLU A 488 24.26 -47.85 -0.05
N ARG A 489 24.66 -48.29 -1.25
CA ARG A 489 24.99 -47.37 -2.36
C ARG A 489 23.76 -46.64 -2.91
N ALA A 490 22.60 -47.28 -2.92
CA ALA A 490 21.36 -46.65 -3.36
C ALA A 490 20.87 -45.62 -2.33
N GLU A 491 21.02 -45.88 -1.04
CA GLU A 491 20.75 -44.93 0.05
C GLU A 491 21.71 -43.73 0.01
N GLU A 492 23.02 -43.97 -0.16
CA GLU A 492 24.03 -42.91 -0.33
C GLU A 492 23.70 -42.01 -1.53
N LYS A 493 23.14 -42.59 -2.60
CA LYS A 493 22.68 -41.82 -3.76
C LYS A 493 21.45 -40.95 -3.45
N VAL A 494 20.54 -41.40 -2.59
CA VAL A 494 19.41 -40.58 -2.14
C VAL A 494 19.92 -39.44 -1.26
N GLU A 495 20.84 -39.73 -0.34
CA GLU A 495 21.42 -38.74 0.57
C GLU A 495 22.18 -37.64 -0.18
N THR A 496 23.00 -38.01 -1.17
CA THR A 496 23.70 -37.05 -2.03
C THR A 496 22.74 -36.17 -2.82
N LEU A 497 21.70 -36.72 -3.45
CA LEU A 497 20.69 -35.92 -4.15
C LEU A 497 19.90 -34.99 -3.22
N GLN A 498 19.61 -35.42 -1.99
CA GLN A 498 18.99 -34.56 -0.97
C GLN A 498 19.93 -33.44 -0.51
N ALA A 499 21.24 -33.70 -0.44
CA ALA A 499 22.24 -32.67 -0.16
C ALA A 499 22.31 -31.65 -1.32
N ASP A 500 22.33 -32.11 -2.57
CA ASP A 500 22.31 -31.26 -3.76
C ASP A 500 21.07 -30.34 -3.78
N LEU A 501 19.89 -30.87 -3.41
CA LEU A 501 18.66 -30.08 -3.33
C LEU A 501 18.76 -28.97 -2.27
N ARG A 502 19.28 -29.30 -1.07
CA ARG A 502 19.48 -28.32 0.00
C ARG A 502 20.48 -27.24 -0.39
N GLU A 503 21.56 -27.60 -1.07
CA GLU A 503 22.55 -26.63 -1.57
C GLU A 503 21.92 -25.70 -2.61
N LEU A 504 21.14 -26.26 -3.54
CA LEU A 504 20.43 -25.49 -4.54
C LEU A 504 19.42 -24.50 -3.92
N GLU A 505 18.69 -24.93 -2.89
CA GLU A 505 17.79 -24.07 -2.12
C GLU A 505 18.54 -22.94 -1.39
N GLN A 506 19.71 -23.21 -0.82
CA GLN A 506 20.55 -22.20 -0.19
C GLN A 506 21.10 -21.19 -1.20
N GLN A 507 21.52 -21.64 -2.37
CA GLN A 507 21.96 -20.76 -3.45
C GLN A 507 20.84 -19.81 -3.90
N LEU A 508 19.61 -20.34 -4.08
CA LEU A 508 18.44 -19.51 -4.39
C LEU A 508 18.21 -18.44 -3.32
N GLN A 509 18.30 -18.81 -2.02
CA GLN A 509 18.11 -17.84 -0.93
C GLN A 509 19.17 -16.74 -0.95
N THR A 510 20.43 -17.08 -1.21
CA THR A 510 21.52 -16.11 -1.30
C THR A 510 21.33 -15.15 -2.47
N GLU A 511 21.06 -15.67 -3.68
CA GLU A 511 20.86 -14.83 -4.87
C GLU A 511 19.60 -13.94 -4.75
N LEU A 512 18.53 -14.44 -4.12
CA LEU A 512 17.35 -13.62 -3.81
C LEU A 512 17.66 -12.47 -2.83
N LEU A 513 18.56 -12.69 -1.87
CA LEU A 513 19.00 -11.64 -0.94
C LEU A 513 19.88 -10.61 -1.62
N GLU A 514 20.75 -11.02 -2.54
CA GLU A 514 21.59 -10.13 -3.34
C GLU A 514 20.73 -9.20 -4.20
N ILE A 515 19.75 -9.75 -4.94
CA ILE A 515 18.78 -8.95 -5.70
C ILE A 515 18.03 -7.99 -4.76
N ARG A 516 17.63 -8.44 -3.57
CA ARG A 516 16.95 -7.54 -2.63
C ARG A 516 17.85 -6.36 -2.22
N ARG A 517 19.12 -6.63 -1.90
CA ARG A 517 20.07 -5.62 -1.44
C ARG A 517 20.36 -4.59 -2.51
N GLU A 518 20.60 -5.01 -3.75
CA GLU A 518 20.87 -4.09 -4.87
C GLU A 518 19.75 -3.05 -5.05
N PHE A 519 18.49 -3.45 -4.87
CA PHE A 519 17.34 -2.55 -4.99
C PHE A 519 17.04 -1.74 -3.71
N GLU A 520 17.46 -2.22 -2.53
CA GLU A 520 17.33 -1.45 -1.27
C GLU A 520 18.39 -0.36 -1.16
N GLU A 521 19.59 -0.59 -1.72
CA GLU A 521 20.71 0.35 -1.74
C GLU A 521 20.64 1.36 -2.91
N SER A 522 19.76 1.15 -3.89
CA SER A 522 19.63 2.08 -5.02
C SER A 522 18.96 3.39 -4.56
N GLU A 523 19.68 4.51 -4.70
CA GLU A 523 19.08 5.83 -4.56
C GLU A 523 18.18 6.16 -5.77
N LEU A 524 17.15 6.97 -5.54
CA LEU A 524 16.28 7.42 -6.62
C LEU A 524 17.00 8.48 -7.45
N GLU A 525 17.41 8.13 -8.66
CA GLU A 525 17.96 9.09 -9.62
C GLU A 525 16.86 9.69 -10.50
N TYR A 526 16.59 10.99 -10.36
CA TYR A 526 15.68 11.74 -11.22
C TYR A 526 16.10 13.21 -11.37
N GLU A 527 15.69 13.85 -12.46
CA GLU A 527 16.00 15.23 -12.81
C GLU A 527 14.72 16.05 -12.99
N SER A 528 14.75 17.34 -12.61
CA SER A 528 13.65 18.27 -12.89
C SER A 528 13.80 18.86 -14.29
N GLN A 529 12.67 18.96 -14.99
CA GLN A 529 12.55 19.52 -16.32
C GLN A 529 11.45 20.59 -16.34
N GLU A 530 11.84 21.83 -16.60
CA GLU A 530 10.89 22.93 -16.80
C GLU A 530 10.36 22.95 -18.24
N ILE A 531 9.04 22.99 -18.38
CA ILE A 531 8.34 23.20 -19.65
C ILE A 531 7.66 24.56 -19.59
N ARG A 532 8.05 25.46 -20.49
CA ARG A 532 7.45 26.79 -20.59
C ARG A 532 6.34 26.81 -21.64
N THR A 533 5.28 27.53 -21.34
CA THR A 533 4.23 27.85 -22.32
C THR A 533 4.78 28.80 -23.38
N LYS A 534 4.15 28.87 -24.55
CA LYS A 534 4.43 29.93 -25.54
C LYS A 534 3.56 31.14 -25.22
N LYS A 535 4.03 32.34 -25.54
CA LYS A 535 3.23 33.57 -25.39
C LYS A 535 1.93 33.56 -26.21
N THR A 536 1.89 32.81 -27.31
CA THR A 536 0.69 32.64 -28.15
C THR A 536 -0.38 31.77 -27.49
N ASP A 537 0.03 30.92 -26.55
CA ASP A 537 -0.80 29.89 -25.95
C ASP A 537 -1.15 30.26 -24.48
N LEU A 538 -1.20 31.57 -24.23
CA LEU A 538 -1.53 32.20 -22.95
C LEU A 538 -2.70 33.16 -23.14
N THR A 539 -3.75 33.00 -22.34
CA THR A 539 -4.89 33.92 -22.29
C THR A 539 -5.01 34.54 -20.90
N ILE A 540 -5.43 35.81 -20.83
CA ILE A 540 -5.85 36.44 -19.57
C ILE A 540 -7.37 36.42 -19.55
N ASP A 541 -7.92 35.51 -18.76
CA ASP A 541 -9.36 35.26 -18.69
C ASP A 541 -10.06 36.32 -17.83
N ARG A 542 -9.38 36.79 -16.76
CA ARG A 542 -9.90 37.82 -15.86
C ARG A 542 -8.79 38.73 -15.37
N TYR A 543 -9.10 40.01 -15.24
CA TYR A 543 -8.25 41.01 -14.63
C TYR A 543 -9.13 42.09 -14.00
N CYS A 544 -9.04 42.27 -12.68
CA CYS A 544 -9.80 43.29 -11.97
C CYS A 544 -9.09 43.74 -10.69
N LEU A 545 -9.49 44.91 -10.19
CA LEU A 545 -9.19 45.34 -8.83
C LEU A 545 -10.11 44.57 -7.88
N VAL A 546 -9.54 44.02 -6.81
CA VAL A 546 -10.27 43.26 -5.80
C VAL A 546 -9.99 43.83 -4.43
N TRP A 547 -11.05 43.97 -3.65
CA TRP A 547 -10.97 44.31 -2.24
C TRP A 547 -11.03 43.04 -1.40
N ALA A 548 -9.93 42.78 -0.70
CA ALA A 548 -9.76 41.62 0.16
C ALA A 548 -9.97 42.04 1.63
N PRO A 549 -10.86 41.39 2.41
CA PRO A 549 -11.04 41.70 3.81
C PRO A 549 -9.88 41.13 4.64
N TRP A 550 -9.30 41.95 5.51
CA TRP A 550 -8.23 41.59 6.45
C TRP A 550 -8.65 41.97 7.86
N ALA A 551 -8.31 41.11 8.83
CA ALA A 551 -8.47 41.38 10.25
C ALA A 551 -7.14 41.81 10.86
N GLY A 552 -7.16 42.91 11.62
CA GLY A 552 -6.04 43.39 12.42
C GLY A 552 -6.36 43.35 13.92
N SER A 553 -5.38 42.95 14.73
CA SER A 553 -5.44 43.00 16.19
C SER A 553 -4.54 44.10 16.74
N ALA A 554 -4.94 44.74 17.84
CA ALA A 554 -4.12 45.73 18.53
C ALA A 554 -2.88 45.04 19.16
N GLY A 555 -1.83 44.84 18.35
CA GLY A 555 -0.56 44.20 18.75
C GLY A 555 -0.23 42.87 18.04
N GLY A 556 -1.03 42.43 17.07
CA GLY A 556 -0.79 41.22 16.27
C GLY A 556 -0.50 41.52 14.80
N ALA A 557 0.00 40.53 14.05
CA ALA A 557 0.14 40.62 12.60
C ALA A 557 -1.24 40.51 11.92
N ASP A 558 -1.48 41.34 10.90
CA ASP A 558 -2.73 41.29 10.14
C ASP A 558 -2.86 39.98 9.37
N ARG A 559 -4.10 39.49 9.23
CA ARG A 559 -4.40 38.24 8.53
C ARG A 559 -5.57 38.38 7.55
N PRO A 560 -5.54 37.69 6.41
CA PRO A 560 -6.69 37.64 5.49
C PRO A 560 -7.87 36.90 6.13
N VAL A 561 -9.10 37.33 5.84
CA VAL A 561 -10.35 36.70 6.33
C VAL A 561 -11.34 36.28 5.23
N TYR A 562 -10.86 36.18 3.99
CA TYR A 562 -11.63 35.78 2.80
C TYR A 562 -11.48 34.31 2.39
#